data_AF-A0A5C6DXT9-F1
#
_entry.id   AF-A0A5C6DXT9-F1
#
_cell.length_a   1.000
_cell.length_b   1.000
_cell.length_c   1.000
_cell.angle_alpha   90.00
_cell.angle_beta   90.00
_cell.angle_gamma   90.00
#
_symmetry.space_group_name_H-M   'P 1'
#
loop_
_entity.id
_entity.type
_entity.pdbx_description
1 polymer ?
#
loop_
_entity_poly.entity_id
_entity_poly.type
_entity_poly.pdbx_seq_one_letter_code
_entity_poly.pdbx_strand_id
1 'polypeptide(L)'
;MSSFVRVVRRWPNAGFGSYLLTTIDTVAAIFEADLIPVVNYRHRKSMQLYRTYEGENVWDTFFHQQHSVAEAVECPELTVDFGKRQKVPCLTYYEARSTFQSFVQPRETVDHFATQRMNYRIGQGVEYDCIYFRGTDKKKERRLVPFERYDSILDATNGPLVAQTDQQSFVDYVKKRKPDVIIFPELRYSATESPLHQDSSPGFRKGLEAWTVVRILAGARRLYASRSNITTVANLMRKNPAEHLN
;
A
#
# COMPACT_ATOMS: atom_id res chain seq x y z
N MET A 1 -5.11 0.38 35.14
CA MET A 1 -5.23 1.66 34.41
C MET A 1 -6.08 1.40 33.19
N SER A 2 -7.15 2.15 33.00
CA SER A 2 -8.05 1.99 31.85
C SER A 2 -7.32 2.48 30.60
N SER A 3 -6.86 1.56 29.76
CA SER A 3 -6.23 1.90 28.49
C SER A 3 -7.29 2.53 27.58
N PHE A 4 -7.19 3.84 27.31
CA PHE A 4 -8.14 4.48 26.41
C PHE A 4 -7.87 4.04 24.97
N VAL A 5 -8.93 3.60 24.32
CA VAL A 5 -8.90 3.04 22.97
C VAL A 5 -9.36 4.12 21.99
N ARG A 6 -8.53 4.54 21.02
CA ARG A 6 -8.78 5.72 20.17
C ARG A 6 -9.05 5.37 18.72
N VAL A 7 -10.06 6.04 18.13
CA VAL A 7 -10.45 5.87 16.73
C VAL A 7 -9.62 6.74 15.79
N VAL A 8 -9.02 6.14 14.76
CA VAL A 8 -8.34 6.86 13.67
C VAL A 8 -9.36 7.60 12.79
N ARG A 9 -9.38 8.95 12.80
CA ARG A 9 -10.41 9.76 12.11
C ARG A 9 -9.85 10.79 11.14
N ARG A 10 -10.57 10.89 10.01
CA ARG A 10 -10.51 11.88 8.91
C ARG A 10 -9.33 11.78 7.95
N TRP A 11 -9.67 11.78 6.68
CA TRP A 11 -8.79 11.44 5.57
C TRP A 11 -9.27 12.16 4.33
N PRO A 12 -8.36 12.66 3.47
CA PRO A 12 -8.75 13.06 2.13
C PRO A 12 -9.33 11.85 1.38
N ASN A 13 -10.22 12.08 0.41
CA ASN A 13 -10.60 11.05 -0.57
C ASN A 13 -9.32 10.65 -1.32
N ALA A 14 -8.79 9.47 -1.04
CA ALA A 14 -7.48 9.04 -1.54
C ALA A 14 -7.49 7.54 -1.89
N GLY A 15 -6.37 7.03 -2.42
CA GLY A 15 -6.20 5.61 -2.70
C GLY A 15 -5.68 4.81 -1.49
N PHE A 16 -5.75 3.48 -1.58
CA PHE A 16 -5.33 2.51 -0.56
C PHE A 16 -3.99 2.83 0.12
N GLY A 17 -2.93 3.15 -0.64
CA GLY A 17 -1.63 3.47 -0.06
C GLY A 17 -1.65 4.74 0.80
N SER A 18 -2.44 5.75 0.43
CA SER A 18 -2.64 6.93 1.28
C SER A 18 -3.35 6.56 2.58
N TYR A 19 -4.32 5.64 2.49
CA TYR A 19 -5.06 5.13 3.65
C TYR A 19 -4.21 4.31 4.62
N LEU A 20 -3.10 3.74 4.18
CA LEU A 20 -2.18 3.07 5.09
C LEU A 20 -1.22 4.07 5.73
N LEU A 21 -0.62 4.96 4.94
CA LEU A 21 0.37 5.91 5.46
C LEU A 21 -0.19 6.82 6.55
N THR A 22 -1.36 7.41 6.33
CA THR A 22 -1.96 8.27 7.36
C THR A 22 -2.47 7.46 8.57
N THR A 23 -2.65 6.13 8.47
CA THR A 23 -3.03 5.28 9.63
C THR A 23 -1.80 5.15 10.46
N ILE A 24 -0.68 4.81 9.83
CA ILE A 24 0.62 4.67 10.49
C ILE A 24 0.97 5.97 11.22
N ASP A 25 0.84 7.12 10.57
CA ASP A 25 1.08 8.42 11.20
C ASP A 25 0.18 8.64 12.42
N THR A 26 -1.11 8.32 12.31
CA THR A 26 -2.06 8.50 13.42
C THR A 26 -1.81 7.50 14.56
N VAL A 27 -1.49 6.25 14.22
CA VAL A 27 -1.21 5.18 15.18
C VAL A 27 0.07 5.47 15.95
N ALA A 28 1.12 5.97 15.28
CA ALA A 28 2.34 6.39 15.96
C ALA A 28 2.05 7.49 16.99
N ALA A 29 1.27 8.51 16.62
CA ALA A 29 0.87 9.56 17.55
C ALA A 29 -0.05 9.06 18.69
N ILE A 30 -0.76 7.95 18.50
CA ILE A 30 -1.54 7.28 19.55
C ILE A 30 -0.58 6.54 20.50
N PHE A 31 0.41 5.81 19.97
CA PHE A 31 1.41 5.12 20.77
C PHE A 31 2.28 6.09 21.58
N GLU A 32 2.69 7.22 21.01
CA GLU A 32 3.42 8.29 21.74
C GLU A 32 2.63 8.85 22.93
N ALA A 33 1.30 8.76 22.88
CA ALA A 33 0.42 9.19 23.96
C ALA A 33 0.07 8.06 24.95
N ASP A 34 0.75 6.91 24.87
CA ASP A 34 0.50 5.69 25.66
C ASP A 34 -0.96 5.19 25.55
N LEU A 35 -1.54 5.35 24.36
CA LEU A 35 -2.91 4.94 24.05
C LEU A 35 -2.98 3.71 23.16
N ILE A 36 -4.15 3.08 23.12
CA ILE A 36 -4.42 1.91 22.28
C ILE A 36 -5.10 2.35 20.96
N PRO A 37 -4.51 2.08 19.79
CA PRO A 37 -5.11 2.42 18.51
C PRO A 37 -6.22 1.45 18.09
N VAL A 38 -7.33 2.01 17.61
CA VAL A 38 -8.39 1.29 16.90
C VAL A 38 -8.71 1.96 15.58
N VAL A 39 -8.71 1.19 14.49
CA VAL A 39 -9.03 1.72 13.16
C VAL A 39 -10.48 1.41 12.83
N ASN A 40 -11.26 2.46 12.57
CA ASN A 40 -12.66 2.30 12.18
C ASN A 40 -12.96 3.04 10.86
N TYR A 41 -13.09 2.25 9.80
CA TYR A 41 -13.40 2.70 8.44
C TYR A 41 -14.86 2.50 8.03
N ARG A 42 -15.74 2.09 8.95
CA ARG A 42 -17.15 1.79 8.67
C ARG A 42 -17.92 2.91 7.96
N HIS A 43 -17.64 4.17 8.31
CA HIS A 43 -18.36 5.33 7.78
C HIS A 43 -17.52 6.18 6.81
N ARG A 44 -16.41 5.65 6.29
CA ARG A 44 -15.49 6.39 5.41
C ARG A 44 -15.81 6.12 3.95
N LYS A 45 -16.52 7.06 3.30
CA LYS A 45 -17.02 6.97 1.91
C LYS A 45 -15.97 6.47 0.91
N SER A 46 -14.75 6.97 0.99
CA SER A 46 -13.65 6.60 0.11
C SER A 46 -13.07 5.20 0.39
N MET A 47 -13.01 4.78 1.66
CA MET A 47 -12.65 3.40 2.00
C MET A 47 -13.77 2.41 1.64
N GLN A 48 -15.03 2.86 1.50
CA GLN A 48 -16.10 2.02 1.01
C GLN A 48 -15.83 1.46 -0.39
N LEU A 49 -14.92 2.05 -1.18
CA LEU A 49 -14.48 1.49 -2.47
C LEU A 49 -13.83 0.10 -2.31
N TYR A 50 -13.30 -0.21 -1.14
CA TYR A 50 -12.64 -1.48 -0.83
C TYR A 50 -13.50 -2.43 0.00
N ARG A 51 -14.80 -2.13 0.19
CA ARG A 51 -15.68 -2.95 1.02
C ARG A 51 -16.22 -4.19 0.31
N THR A 52 -16.57 -5.21 1.09
CA THR A 52 -17.35 -6.38 0.64
C THR A 52 -18.85 -6.10 0.73
N TYR A 53 -19.32 -5.58 1.87
CA TYR A 53 -20.71 -5.20 2.09
C TYR A 53 -20.83 -3.87 2.85
N GLU A 54 -22.04 -3.31 2.86
CA GLU A 54 -22.31 -2.04 3.54
C GLU A 54 -22.23 -2.16 5.07
N GLY A 55 -21.59 -1.18 5.72
CA GLY A 55 -21.47 -1.15 7.18
C GLY A 55 -20.34 -2.00 7.75
N GLU A 56 -19.53 -2.66 6.92
CA GLU A 56 -18.32 -3.33 7.39
C GLU A 56 -17.23 -2.32 7.78
N ASN A 57 -16.37 -2.69 8.74
CA ASN A 57 -15.13 -1.99 8.97
C ASN A 57 -14.08 -2.52 7.98
N VAL A 58 -13.73 -1.71 6.98
CA VAL A 58 -12.77 -2.09 5.93
C VAL A 58 -11.39 -2.46 6.50
N TRP A 59 -10.97 -1.90 7.65
CA TRP A 59 -9.71 -2.32 8.26
C TRP A 59 -9.75 -3.81 8.64
N ASP A 60 -10.84 -4.23 9.28
CA ASP A 60 -11.03 -5.59 9.77
C ASP A 60 -11.15 -6.61 8.63
N THR A 61 -11.35 -6.20 7.38
CA THR A 61 -11.37 -7.15 6.25
C THR A 61 -9.98 -7.42 5.70
N PHE A 62 -9.05 -6.46 5.81
CA PHE A 62 -7.69 -6.59 5.30
C PHE A 62 -6.65 -6.95 6.37
N PHE A 63 -6.82 -6.42 7.59
CA PHE A 63 -5.82 -6.48 8.65
C PHE A 63 -6.42 -6.98 9.95
N HIS A 64 -5.56 -7.52 10.81
CA HIS A 64 -5.91 -7.86 12.17
C HIS A 64 -6.11 -6.59 12.99
N GLN A 65 -7.18 -6.61 13.77
CA GLN A 65 -7.54 -5.55 14.68
C GLN A 65 -7.15 -6.01 16.08
N GLN A 66 -6.26 -5.27 16.74
CA GLN A 66 -5.72 -5.66 18.04
C GLN A 66 -6.77 -5.55 19.16
N HIS A 67 -7.74 -4.64 19.01
CA HIS A 67 -8.79 -4.35 20.00
C HIS A 67 -10.13 -4.04 19.36
N SER A 68 -11.24 -4.42 20.02
CA SER A 68 -12.58 -4.26 19.44
C SER A 68 -12.95 -2.79 19.24
N VAL A 69 -13.64 -2.50 18.13
CA VAL A 69 -14.21 -1.17 17.89
C VAL A 69 -15.28 -0.81 18.93
N ALA A 70 -15.95 -1.80 19.53
CA ALA A 70 -16.95 -1.57 20.58
C ALA A 70 -16.34 -1.07 21.90
N GLU A 71 -15.07 -1.39 22.14
CA GLU A 71 -14.32 -0.97 23.33
C GLU A 71 -13.66 0.40 23.13
N ALA A 72 -13.78 0.98 21.92
CA ALA A 72 -13.19 2.25 21.55
C ALA A 72 -13.98 3.45 22.09
N VAL A 73 -13.29 4.33 22.82
CA VAL A 73 -13.84 5.61 23.27
C VAL A 73 -13.26 6.71 22.39
N GLU A 74 -14.14 7.51 21.80
CA GLU A 74 -13.67 8.66 21.04
C GLU A 74 -13.05 9.70 21.98
N CYS A 75 -11.81 10.10 21.72
CA CYS A 75 -11.12 11.17 22.43
C CYS A 75 -11.04 12.42 21.52
N PRO A 76 -11.92 13.42 21.70
CA PRO A 76 -11.99 14.60 20.83
C PRO A 76 -10.71 15.44 20.84
N GLU A 77 -10.03 15.54 21.98
CA GLU A 77 -8.84 16.37 22.21
C GLU A 77 -7.63 15.91 21.40
N LEU A 78 -7.56 14.61 21.14
CA LEU A 78 -6.54 13.99 20.32
C LEU A 78 -7.05 13.66 18.92
N THR A 79 -8.27 14.04 18.53
CA THR A 79 -8.71 13.79 17.16
C THR A 79 -7.86 14.61 16.18
N VAL A 80 -7.01 13.93 15.40
CA VAL A 80 -6.20 14.55 14.36
C VAL A 80 -7.15 14.97 13.24
N ASP A 81 -7.61 16.22 13.32
CA ASP A 81 -8.37 16.82 12.23
C ASP A 81 -7.35 17.30 11.20
N PHE A 82 -7.12 16.55 10.11
CA PHE A 82 -6.19 16.99 9.04
C PHE A 82 -6.50 18.40 8.48
N GLY A 83 -7.72 18.92 8.70
CA GLY A 83 -8.11 20.30 8.38
C GLY A 83 -7.74 21.34 9.44
N LYS A 84 -7.47 20.95 10.69
CA LYS A 84 -6.92 21.81 11.75
C LYS A 84 -5.47 21.41 11.93
N ARG A 85 -4.53 22.33 11.69
CA ARG A 85 -3.08 22.12 11.84
C ARG A 85 -2.66 21.73 13.28
N GLN A 86 -3.06 20.58 13.79
CA GLN A 86 -2.34 19.91 14.85
C GLN A 86 -1.12 19.26 14.19
N LYS A 87 0.06 19.49 14.78
CA LYS A 87 1.30 18.85 14.33
C LYS A 87 1.14 17.35 14.51
N VAL A 88 0.76 16.64 13.45
CA VAL A 88 1.03 15.21 13.37
C VAL A 88 2.57 15.08 13.42
N PRO A 89 3.13 14.22 14.28
CA PRO A 89 4.57 14.01 14.31
C PRO A 89 5.07 13.73 12.89
N CYS A 90 6.08 14.47 12.44
CA CYS A 90 6.78 14.11 11.22
C CYS A 90 7.62 12.88 11.54
N LEU A 91 7.05 11.68 11.36
CA LEU A 91 7.75 10.43 11.61
C LEU A 91 8.99 10.34 10.72
N THR A 92 10.10 9.94 11.31
CA THR A 92 11.25 9.43 10.57
C THR A 92 10.88 8.15 9.84
N TYR A 93 11.66 7.77 8.82
CA TYR A 93 11.44 6.51 8.09
C TYR A 93 11.45 5.29 9.04
N TYR A 94 12.33 5.26 10.04
CA TYR A 94 12.46 4.14 10.97
C TYR A 94 11.28 4.06 11.93
N GLU A 95 10.74 5.19 12.40
CA GLU A 95 9.55 5.22 13.25
C GLU A 95 8.30 4.78 12.48
N ALA A 96 8.12 5.30 11.26
CA ALA A 96 7.01 4.88 10.39
C ALA A 96 7.10 3.39 10.05
N ARG A 97 8.32 2.87 9.80
CA ARG A 97 8.57 1.45 9.54
C ARG A 97 8.26 0.59 10.75
N SER A 98 8.78 0.93 11.92
CA SER A 98 8.54 0.20 13.17
C SER A 98 7.04 0.11 13.47
N THR A 99 6.35 1.25 13.34
CA THR A 99 4.89 1.32 13.52
C THR A 99 4.15 0.47 12.49
N PHE A 100 4.54 0.52 11.22
CA PHE A 100 3.96 -0.33 10.18
C PHE A 100 4.13 -1.82 10.50
N GLN A 101 5.34 -2.24 10.83
CA GLN A 101 5.68 -3.64 11.06
C GLN A 101 5.04 -4.21 12.33
N SER A 102 4.80 -3.39 13.36
CA SER A 102 4.10 -3.83 14.57
C SER A 102 2.59 -3.84 14.42
N PHE A 103 2.02 -2.88 13.68
CA PHE A 103 0.57 -2.68 13.65
C PHE A 103 -0.13 -3.26 12.41
N VAL A 104 0.49 -3.21 11.24
CA VAL A 104 -0.14 -3.65 9.98
C VAL A 104 0.08 -5.14 9.76
N GLN A 105 -0.78 -5.94 10.37
CA GLN A 105 -0.77 -7.40 10.24
C GLN A 105 -1.87 -7.85 9.27
N PRO A 106 -1.56 -8.23 8.01
CA PRO A 106 -2.57 -8.69 7.07
C PRO A 106 -3.26 -9.96 7.58
N ARG A 107 -4.55 -10.11 7.29
CA ARG A 107 -5.24 -11.38 7.55
C ARG A 107 -4.69 -12.49 6.68
N GLU A 108 -4.76 -13.72 7.18
CA GLU A 108 -4.31 -14.91 6.46
C GLU A 108 -4.90 -14.99 5.04
N THR A 109 -6.21 -14.72 4.88
CA THR A 109 -6.87 -14.74 3.56
C THR A 109 -6.31 -13.70 2.59
N VAL A 110 -5.97 -12.51 3.09
CA VAL A 110 -5.40 -11.41 2.31
C VAL A 110 -3.97 -11.74 1.92
N ASP A 111 -3.20 -12.29 2.86
CA ASP A 111 -1.81 -12.66 2.64
C ASP A 111 -1.65 -13.87 1.71
N HIS A 112 -2.53 -14.85 1.88
CA HIS A 112 -2.62 -16.04 1.05
C HIS A 112 -2.96 -15.66 -0.40
N PHE A 113 -3.90 -14.74 -0.61
CA PHE A 113 -4.25 -14.25 -1.94
C PHE A 113 -3.03 -13.65 -2.65
N ALA A 114 -2.28 -12.77 -1.99
CA ALA A 114 -1.08 -12.17 -2.57
C ALA A 114 0.00 -13.23 -2.86
N THR A 115 0.22 -14.14 -1.92
CA THR A 115 1.21 -15.22 -2.02
C THR A 115 0.91 -16.16 -3.19
N GLN A 116 -0.35 -16.59 -3.36
CA GLN A 116 -0.75 -17.44 -4.48
C GLN A 116 -0.45 -16.78 -5.84
N ARG A 117 -0.75 -15.49 -5.98
CA ARG A 117 -0.50 -14.76 -7.24
C ARG A 117 0.99 -14.64 -7.52
N MET A 118 1.79 -14.30 -6.52
CA MET A 118 3.24 -14.21 -6.64
C MET A 118 3.85 -15.57 -7.02
N ASN A 119 3.48 -16.64 -6.33
CA ASN A 119 3.99 -17.99 -6.62
C ASN A 119 3.59 -18.47 -8.01
N TYR A 120 2.37 -18.16 -8.46
CA TYR A 120 1.89 -18.52 -9.79
C TYR A 120 2.67 -17.83 -10.92
N ARG A 121 3.05 -16.56 -10.76
CA ARG A 121 3.71 -15.76 -11.81
C ARG A 121 5.24 -15.78 -11.74
N ILE A 122 5.80 -15.77 -10.53
CA ILE A 122 7.24 -15.62 -10.29
C ILE A 122 7.88 -16.96 -9.91
N GLY A 123 7.12 -17.84 -9.23
CA GLY A 123 7.63 -19.05 -8.61
C GLY A 123 7.92 -18.87 -7.13
N GLN A 124 7.76 -19.95 -6.35
CA GLN A 124 8.00 -19.93 -4.92
C GLN A 124 9.50 -19.79 -4.62
N GLY A 125 9.87 -18.82 -3.78
CA GLY A 125 11.26 -18.60 -3.35
C GLY A 125 12.19 -18.02 -4.42
N VAL A 126 11.67 -17.68 -5.60
CA VAL A 126 12.46 -17.09 -6.68
C VAL A 126 12.74 -15.62 -6.35
N GLU A 127 14.02 -15.24 -6.36
CA GLU A 127 14.42 -13.84 -6.27
C GLU A 127 14.14 -13.11 -7.59
N TYR A 128 13.70 -11.86 -7.49
CA TYR A 128 13.39 -11.02 -8.65
C TYR A 128 13.72 -9.56 -8.37
N ASP A 129 14.02 -8.82 -9.44
CA ASP A 129 14.04 -7.36 -9.40
C ASP A 129 12.68 -6.83 -9.87
N CYS A 130 12.31 -5.63 -9.42
CA CYS A 130 11.02 -5.04 -9.76
C CYS A 130 11.14 -3.60 -10.25
N ILE A 131 10.44 -3.29 -11.35
CA ILE A 131 10.20 -1.93 -11.81
C ILE A 131 8.74 -1.55 -11.53
N TYR A 132 8.52 -0.34 -11.01
CA TYR A 132 7.19 0.18 -10.72
C TYR A 132 6.96 1.57 -11.31
N PHE A 133 6.00 1.65 -12.22
CA PHE A 133 5.59 2.89 -12.85
C PHE A 133 4.19 3.31 -12.42
N ARG A 134 4.04 4.54 -11.91
CA ARG A 134 2.76 5.13 -11.55
C ARG A 134 2.40 6.20 -12.59
N GLY A 135 1.45 5.88 -13.44
CA GLY A 135 1.12 6.61 -14.66
C GLY A 135 -0.22 7.33 -14.69
N THR A 136 -1.31 6.81 -14.11
CA THR A 136 -2.68 7.27 -14.45
C THR A 136 -3.05 8.70 -13.97
N ASP A 137 -3.68 8.83 -12.81
CA ASP A 137 -4.06 10.11 -12.18
C ASP A 137 -2.85 10.96 -11.79
N LYS A 138 -1.71 10.30 -11.54
CA LYS A 138 -0.46 10.92 -11.08
C LYS A 138 0.07 11.99 -12.03
N LYS A 139 -0.25 11.95 -13.34
CA LYS A 139 0.10 13.00 -14.33
C LYS A 139 -0.44 14.37 -13.92
N LYS A 140 -1.57 14.39 -13.20
CA LYS A 140 -2.22 15.62 -12.72
C LYS A 140 -1.59 16.16 -11.45
N GLU A 141 -0.87 15.32 -10.70
CA GLU A 141 -0.23 15.70 -9.43
C GLU A 141 1.26 16.04 -9.60
N ARG A 142 1.95 15.40 -10.55
CA ARG A 142 3.40 15.51 -10.74
C ARG A 142 3.80 15.31 -12.20
N ARG A 143 4.96 15.86 -12.57
CA ARG A 143 5.63 15.54 -13.84
C ARG A 143 5.93 14.04 -13.89
N LEU A 144 5.45 13.37 -14.92
CA LEU A 144 5.74 11.96 -15.15
C LEU A 144 7.23 11.73 -15.34
N VAL A 145 7.69 10.59 -14.85
CA VAL A 145 9.00 10.04 -15.20
C VAL A 145 8.90 9.52 -16.64
N PRO A 146 9.78 9.93 -17.57
CA PRO A 146 9.81 9.36 -18.92
C PRO A 146 10.10 7.85 -18.87
N PHE A 147 9.51 7.07 -19.77
CA PHE A 147 9.69 5.60 -19.79
C PHE A 147 11.15 5.21 -20.03
N GLU A 148 11.88 6.02 -20.79
CA GLU A 148 13.30 5.86 -21.15
C GLU A 148 14.21 5.86 -19.92
N ARG A 149 13.75 6.39 -18.78
CA ARG A 149 14.50 6.28 -17.52
C ARG A 149 14.64 4.84 -17.03
N TYR A 150 13.81 3.92 -17.53
CA TYR A 150 13.88 2.50 -17.21
C TYR A 150 14.77 1.71 -18.18
N ASP A 151 15.23 2.29 -19.30
CA ASP A 151 16.04 1.58 -20.31
C ASP A 151 17.29 0.93 -19.70
N SER A 152 18.08 1.69 -18.96
CA SER A 152 19.30 1.17 -18.31
C SER A 152 19.03 0.00 -17.35
N ILE A 153 17.85 -0.03 -16.71
CA ILE A 153 17.45 -1.11 -15.80
C ILE A 153 17.04 -2.33 -16.61
N LEU A 154 16.28 -2.14 -17.69
CA LEU A 154 15.85 -3.20 -18.60
C LEU A 154 17.06 -3.87 -19.25
N ASP A 155 18.07 -3.10 -19.65
CA ASP A 155 19.29 -3.61 -20.30
C ASP A 155 20.24 -4.31 -19.31
N ALA A 156 20.31 -3.87 -18.04
CA ALA A 156 21.24 -4.41 -17.06
C ALA A 156 20.71 -5.63 -16.25
N THR A 157 19.42 -5.95 -16.36
CA THR A 157 18.80 -7.01 -15.55
C THR A 157 18.86 -8.37 -16.24
N ASN A 158 19.73 -9.25 -15.74
CA ASN A 158 19.95 -10.60 -16.27
C ASN A 158 19.09 -11.71 -15.63
N GLY A 159 18.22 -11.38 -14.67
CA GLY A 159 17.34 -12.33 -13.97
C GLY A 159 15.85 -12.00 -14.11
N PRO A 160 14.97 -12.70 -13.36
CA PRO A 160 13.54 -12.41 -13.36
C PRO A 160 13.27 -10.94 -13.03
N LEU A 161 12.61 -10.25 -13.96
CA LEU A 161 12.20 -8.86 -13.80
C LEU A 161 10.68 -8.80 -13.76
N VAL A 162 10.13 -8.23 -12.69
CA VAL A 162 8.70 -7.99 -12.54
C VAL A 162 8.40 -6.53 -12.84
N ALA A 163 7.47 -6.27 -13.76
CA ALA A 163 6.96 -4.94 -14.02
C ALA A 163 5.55 -4.77 -13.43
N GLN A 164 5.37 -3.71 -12.65
CA GLN A 164 4.09 -3.30 -12.08
C GLN A 164 3.77 -1.87 -12.51
N THR A 165 2.54 -1.62 -12.97
CA THR A 165 2.15 -0.31 -13.45
C THR A 165 0.65 -0.18 -13.52
N ASP A 166 0.09 0.97 -13.16
CA ASP A 166 -1.32 1.20 -13.45
C ASP A 166 -1.55 1.65 -14.90
N GLN A 167 -0.54 1.77 -15.77
CA GLN A 167 -0.68 2.27 -17.14
C GLN A 167 -0.31 1.24 -18.21
N GLN A 168 -1.22 0.94 -19.15
CA GLN A 168 -1.05 -0.09 -20.20
C GLN A 168 0.08 0.27 -21.17
N SER A 169 0.18 1.52 -21.59
CA SER A 169 1.27 1.96 -22.47
C SER A 169 2.68 1.74 -21.89
N PHE A 170 2.84 1.70 -20.56
CA PHE A 170 4.12 1.30 -19.95
C PHE A 170 4.37 -0.21 -20.07
N VAL A 171 3.33 -1.04 -19.94
CA VAL A 171 3.43 -2.50 -20.17
C VAL A 171 3.90 -2.79 -21.59
N ASP A 172 3.29 -2.11 -22.57
CA ASP A 172 3.63 -2.30 -23.98
C ASP A 172 5.08 -1.91 -24.26
N TYR A 173 5.53 -0.80 -23.67
CA TYR A 173 6.92 -0.33 -23.76
C TYR A 173 7.90 -1.35 -23.17
N VAL A 174 7.69 -1.83 -21.94
CA VAL A 174 8.63 -2.76 -21.30
C VAL A 174 8.64 -4.12 -22.00
N LYS A 175 7.50 -4.62 -22.46
CA LYS A 175 7.44 -5.88 -23.21
C LYS A 175 8.13 -5.81 -24.57
N LYS A 176 8.06 -4.68 -25.25
CA LYS A 176 8.78 -4.46 -26.50
C LYS A 176 10.30 -4.54 -26.29
N ARG A 177 10.79 -4.02 -25.17
CA ARG A 177 12.23 -3.96 -24.84
C ARG A 177 12.76 -5.23 -24.19
N LYS A 178 11.98 -5.84 -23.31
CA LYS A 178 12.32 -7.04 -22.54
C LYS A 178 11.11 -8.00 -22.53
N PRO A 179 10.96 -8.85 -23.56
CA PRO A 179 9.76 -9.68 -23.75
C PRO A 179 9.47 -10.69 -22.63
N ASP A 180 10.51 -11.10 -21.90
CA ASP A 180 10.46 -12.03 -20.76
C ASP A 180 10.07 -11.37 -19.44
N VAL A 181 9.79 -10.05 -19.43
CA VAL A 181 9.35 -9.34 -18.23
C VAL A 181 8.03 -9.93 -17.69
N ILE A 182 8.03 -10.25 -16.40
CA ILE A 182 6.88 -10.80 -15.70
C ILE A 182 5.92 -9.66 -15.40
N ILE A 183 4.68 -9.81 -15.87
CA ILE A 183 3.57 -8.90 -15.58
C ILE A 183 2.41 -9.66 -14.94
N PHE A 184 1.55 -8.93 -14.23
CA PHE A 184 0.38 -9.48 -13.55
C PHE A 184 -0.91 -8.93 -14.17
N PRO A 185 -1.25 -9.30 -15.42
CA PRO A 185 -2.39 -8.72 -16.15
C PRO A 185 -3.75 -8.96 -15.46
N GLU A 186 -3.83 -9.90 -14.52
CA GLU A 186 -5.03 -10.19 -13.72
C GLU A 186 -5.29 -9.17 -12.60
N LEU A 187 -4.29 -8.37 -12.23
CA LEU A 187 -4.44 -7.30 -11.24
C LEU A 187 -4.90 -6.05 -11.99
N ARG A 188 -6.04 -5.45 -11.66
CA ARG A 188 -6.48 -4.20 -12.32
C ARG A 188 -5.54 -3.03 -12.00
N TYR A 189 -4.77 -3.14 -10.92
CA TYR A 189 -3.64 -2.26 -10.63
C TYR A 189 -2.48 -2.39 -11.62
N SER A 190 -2.51 -3.40 -12.48
CA SER A 190 -1.60 -3.66 -13.58
C SER A 190 -2.34 -3.42 -14.91
N ALA A 191 -2.20 -2.21 -15.48
CA ALA A 191 -2.60 -1.84 -16.85
C ALA A 191 -4.03 -1.30 -17.12
N THR A 192 -4.50 -0.32 -16.35
CA THR A 192 -5.76 0.40 -16.64
C THR A 192 -5.52 1.87 -17.01
N GLU A 193 -5.98 2.37 -18.16
CA GLU A 193 -5.83 3.82 -18.45
C GLU A 193 -6.75 4.73 -17.61
N SER A 194 -7.62 4.15 -16.76
CA SER A 194 -8.52 4.86 -15.84
C SER A 194 -8.02 4.82 -14.38
N PRO A 195 -8.12 5.92 -13.61
CA PRO A 195 -7.77 5.92 -12.20
C PRO A 195 -8.65 4.94 -11.39
N LEU A 196 -8.01 4.10 -10.58
CA LEU A 196 -8.68 3.02 -9.84
C LEU A 196 -9.73 3.49 -8.82
N HIS A 197 -9.65 4.75 -8.38
CA HIS A 197 -10.60 5.36 -7.44
C HIS A 197 -11.82 6.00 -8.14
N GLN A 198 -11.83 6.03 -9.48
CA GLN A 198 -12.95 6.54 -10.29
C GLN A 198 -13.88 5.44 -10.80
N ASP A 199 -13.46 4.17 -10.77
CA ASP A 199 -14.37 3.04 -10.94
C ASP A 199 -15.20 2.91 -9.66
N SER A 200 -16.48 3.27 -9.76
CA SER A 200 -17.43 3.39 -8.65
C SER A 200 -17.92 2.06 -8.08
N SER A 201 -17.57 0.93 -8.70
CA SER A 201 -17.96 -0.39 -8.19
C SER A 201 -17.17 -0.70 -6.92
N PRO A 202 -17.79 -0.78 -5.73
CA PRO A 202 -17.13 -1.24 -4.52
C PRO A 202 -16.57 -2.63 -4.75
N GLY A 203 -15.40 -2.93 -4.21
CA GLY A 203 -14.90 -4.30 -4.27
C GLY A 203 -13.71 -4.52 -3.37
N PHE A 204 -13.89 -5.38 -2.38
CA PHE A 204 -12.82 -6.02 -1.61
C PHE A 204 -11.62 -6.44 -2.48
N ARG A 205 -11.91 -6.95 -3.69
CA ARG A 205 -10.89 -7.31 -4.68
C ARG A 205 -9.94 -6.16 -5.04
N LYS A 206 -10.40 -4.90 -5.09
CA LYS A 206 -9.52 -3.74 -5.34
C LYS A 206 -8.50 -3.55 -4.23
N GLY A 207 -8.87 -3.80 -2.98
CA GLY A 207 -7.93 -3.73 -1.85
C GLY A 207 -6.95 -4.90 -1.87
N LEU A 208 -7.41 -6.10 -2.21
CA LEU A 208 -6.56 -7.28 -2.36
C LEU A 208 -5.50 -7.07 -3.46
N GLU A 209 -5.90 -6.51 -4.60
CA GLU A 209 -4.99 -6.21 -5.70
C GLU A 209 -3.97 -5.13 -5.29
N ALA A 210 -4.40 -4.07 -4.58
CA ALA A 210 -3.49 -3.05 -4.06
C ALA A 210 -2.46 -3.64 -3.09
N TRP A 211 -2.91 -4.49 -2.15
CA TRP A 211 -2.05 -5.19 -1.22
C TRP A 211 -1.09 -6.15 -1.93
N THR A 212 -1.57 -6.84 -2.96
CA THR A 212 -0.72 -7.73 -3.79
C THR A 212 0.40 -6.94 -4.47
N VAL A 213 0.11 -5.74 -4.99
CA VAL A 213 1.16 -4.86 -5.55
C VAL A 213 2.16 -4.47 -4.47
N VAL A 214 1.71 -4.03 -3.29
CA VAL A 214 2.61 -3.71 -2.15
C VAL A 214 3.53 -4.89 -1.84
N ARG A 215 2.99 -6.10 -1.77
CA ARG A 215 3.72 -7.35 -1.53
C ARG A 215 4.76 -7.64 -2.62
N ILE A 216 4.40 -7.49 -3.89
CA ILE A 216 5.32 -7.67 -5.02
C ILE A 216 6.49 -6.68 -4.92
N LEU A 217 6.20 -5.39 -4.66
CA LEU A 217 7.25 -4.37 -4.54
C LEU A 217 8.13 -4.60 -3.31
N ALA A 218 7.54 -5.04 -2.20
CA ALA A 218 8.24 -5.30 -0.95
C ALA A 218 9.13 -6.55 -1.00
N GLY A 219 8.73 -7.58 -1.75
CA GLY A 219 9.49 -8.82 -1.90
C GLY A 219 10.65 -8.74 -2.91
N ALA A 220 10.70 -7.69 -3.74
CA ALA A 220 11.74 -7.56 -4.76
C ALA A 220 13.13 -7.39 -4.12
N ARG A 221 14.15 -8.04 -4.68
CA ARG A 221 15.54 -7.83 -4.25
C ARG A 221 15.97 -6.40 -4.49
N ARG A 222 15.75 -5.88 -5.71
CA ARG A 222 15.92 -4.46 -6.06
C ARG A 222 14.60 -3.88 -6.55
N LEU A 223 14.27 -2.66 -6.10
CA LEU A 223 13.05 -1.94 -6.47
C LEU A 223 13.40 -0.62 -7.15
N TYR A 224 13.01 -0.48 -8.42
CA TYR A 224 13.16 0.74 -9.20
C TYR A 224 11.79 1.35 -9.45
N ALA A 225 11.43 2.35 -8.66
CA ALA A 225 10.04 2.79 -8.58
C ALA A 225 9.90 4.31 -8.69
N SER A 226 8.87 4.73 -9.42
CA SER A 226 8.32 6.07 -9.30
C SER A 226 7.80 6.33 -7.87
N ARG A 227 7.88 7.59 -7.41
CA ARG A 227 7.40 7.98 -6.08
C ARG A 227 5.87 7.93 -6.02
N SER A 228 5.33 7.01 -5.22
CA SER A 228 3.90 6.87 -4.97
C SER A 228 3.65 6.41 -3.52
N ASN A 229 2.42 6.58 -3.02
CA ASN A 229 2.08 6.08 -1.69
C ASN A 229 2.18 4.54 -1.60
N ILE A 230 1.87 3.82 -2.70
CA ILE A 230 2.07 2.36 -2.77
C ILE A 230 3.54 2.00 -2.64
N THR A 231 4.42 2.74 -3.32
CA THR A 231 5.88 2.56 -3.21
C THR A 231 6.36 2.84 -1.79
N THR A 232 5.86 3.89 -1.14
CA THR A 232 6.22 4.21 0.25
C THR A 232 5.81 3.08 1.19
N VAL A 233 4.56 2.60 1.10
CA VAL A 233 4.08 1.48 1.92
C VAL A 233 4.93 0.23 1.69
N ALA A 234 5.24 -0.10 0.43
CA ALA A 234 6.12 -1.22 0.12
C ALA A 234 7.49 -1.06 0.79
N ASN A 235 8.09 0.13 0.76
CA ASN A 235 9.37 0.40 1.43
C ASN A 235 9.32 0.27 2.95
N LEU A 236 8.17 0.54 3.60
CA LEU A 236 7.99 0.27 5.02
C LEU A 236 7.92 -1.25 5.31
N MET A 237 7.43 -2.04 4.35
CA MET A 237 7.31 -3.49 4.47
C MET A 237 8.61 -4.26 4.17
N ARG A 238 9.44 -3.78 3.22
CA ARG A 238 10.70 -4.44 2.81
C ARG A 238 11.56 -4.79 4.02
N LYS A 239 12.26 -5.94 4.03
CA LYS A 239 13.29 -6.21 5.05
C LYS A 239 14.42 -5.17 4.98
N ASN A 240 15.13 -4.96 6.08
CA ASN A 240 16.08 -3.85 6.18
C ASN A 240 17.20 -4.09 5.14
N PRO A 241 17.59 -3.13 4.28
CA PRO A 241 18.66 -3.35 3.31
C PRO A 241 19.97 -3.83 3.96
N ALA A 242 20.21 -3.45 5.21
CA ALA A 242 21.37 -3.87 6.01
C ALA A 242 21.35 -5.34 6.44
N GLU A 243 20.19 -6.01 6.45
CA GLU A 243 20.07 -7.44 6.80
C GLU A 243 20.47 -8.38 5.65
N HIS A 244 20.71 -7.85 4.44
CA HIS A 244 21.24 -8.61 3.30
C HIS A 244 22.78 -8.61 3.23
N LEU A 245 23.45 -7.99 4.21
CA LEU A 245 24.91 -7.86 4.28
C LEU A 245 25.54 -8.69 5.42
N ASN A 246 24.76 -9.51 6.14
CA ASN A 246 25.24 -10.40 7.19
C ASN A 246 25.05 -11.87 6.80
#